data_AF-A0A1D6NN61-F1
#
_entry.id   AF-A0A1D6NN61-F1
#
_cell.length_a   1.000
_cell.length_b   1.000
_cell.length_c   1.000
_cell.angle_alpha   90.00
_cell.angle_beta   90.00
_cell.angle_gamma   90.00
#
_symmetry.space_group_name_H-M   'P 1'
#
loop_
_entity.id
_entity.type
_entity.pdbx_description
1 polymer ?
#
loop_
_entity_poly.entity_id
_entity_poly.type
_entity_poly.pdbx_seq_one_letter_code
_entity_poly.pdbx_strand_id
1 'polypeptide(L)'
;MEVVAQSMGFKTHIRNYKMRVEGLNADKTSHLSVMVEVFEVAPSIFMVELQRAAGDTSEYNTFVNNYCSKLDDIIWKFPTEKGKSRIPRLSKSHS
;
A
#
# COMPACT_ATOMS: atom_id res chain seq x y z
N MET A 1 -2.36 -0.68 -11.45
CA MET A 1 -3.21 -0.40 -10.28
C MET A 1 -4.63 -0.92 -10.48
N GLU A 2 -5.42 -0.35 -11.40
CA GLU A 2 -6.81 -0.81 -11.64
C GLU A 2 -6.91 -2.29 -12.00
N VAL A 3 -6.19 -2.73 -13.02
CA VAL A 3 -6.20 -4.13 -13.49
C VAL A 3 -5.82 -5.11 -12.37
N VAL A 4 -4.93 -4.70 -11.46
CA VAL A 4 -4.54 -5.53 -10.30
C VAL A 4 -5.73 -5.68 -9.34
N ALA A 5 -6.43 -4.60 -9.00
CA ALA A 5 -7.62 -4.66 -8.16
C ALA A 5 -8.73 -5.51 -8.80
N GLN A 6 -8.98 -5.33 -10.10
CA GLN A 6 -9.95 -6.14 -10.85
C GLN A 6 -9.57 -7.63 -10.88
N SER A 7 -8.29 -7.96 -11.07
CA SER A 7 -7.79 -9.35 -11.02
C SER A 7 -7.96 -10.02 -9.65
N MET A 8 -8.11 -9.22 -8.59
CA MET A 8 -8.37 -9.68 -7.23
C MET A 8 -9.87 -9.84 -6.93
N GLY A 9 -10.74 -9.63 -7.93
CA GLY A 9 -12.18 -9.73 -7.76
C GLY A 9 -12.81 -8.50 -7.11
N PHE A 10 -12.22 -7.32 -7.27
CA PHE A 10 -12.81 -6.06 -6.82
C PHE A 10 -13.37 -5.26 -8.00
N LYS A 11 -14.46 -4.53 -7.75
CA LYS A 11 -14.94 -3.49 -8.65
C LYS A 11 -14.10 -2.23 -8.47
N THR A 12 -13.80 -1.55 -9.57
CA THR A 12 -13.10 -0.27 -9.55
C THR A 12 -13.95 0.85 -10.15
N HIS A 13 -13.79 2.05 -9.62
CA HIS A 13 -14.31 3.26 -10.22
C HIS A 13 -13.25 4.36 -10.12
N ILE A 14 -12.82 4.91 -11.27
CA ILE A 14 -11.74 5.88 -11.36
C ILE A 14 -12.29 7.25 -11.76
N ARG A 15 -11.81 8.29 -11.07
CA ARG A 15 -12.03 9.69 -11.44
C ARG A 15 -10.90 10.55 -10.90
N ASN A 16 -10.29 11.38 -11.75
CA ASN A 16 -9.29 12.39 -11.34
C ASN A 16 -8.19 11.84 -10.41
N TYR A 17 -7.42 10.84 -10.86
CA TYR A 17 -6.35 10.22 -10.07
C TYR A 17 -6.78 9.56 -8.74
N LYS A 18 -8.09 9.47 -8.49
CA LYS A 18 -8.69 8.71 -7.40
C LYS A 18 -9.34 7.45 -7.96
N MET A 19 -9.18 6.34 -7.26
CA MET A 19 -9.80 5.06 -7.58
C MET A 19 -10.47 4.51 -6.33
N ARG A 20 -11.77 4.24 -6.41
CA ARG A 20 -12.50 3.51 -5.40
C ARG A 20 -12.49 2.02 -5.75
N VAL A 21 -12.10 1.18 -4.79
CA VAL A 21 -12.03 -0.28 -4.91
C VAL A 21 -13.04 -0.89 -3.95
N GLU A 22 -13.95 -1.72 -4.46
CA GLU A 22 -15.08 -2.28 -3.69
C GLU A 22 -15.19 -3.80 -3.85
N GLY A 23 -15.40 -4.51 -2.75
CA GLY A 23 -15.63 -5.96 -2.76
C GLY A 23 -16.95 -6.35 -3.46
N LEU A 24 -16.97 -7.50 -4.15
CA LEU A 24 -18.07 -7.92 -5.04
C LEU A 24 -19.19 -8.78 -4.40
N ASN A 25 -19.11 -9.18 -3.13
CA ASN A 25 -19.99 -10.24 -2.60
C ASN A 25 -21.22 -9.71 -1.85
N ALA A 26 -22.42 -9.86 -2.44
CA ALA A 26 -23.72 -9.39 -1.93
C ALA A 26 -24.17 -9.94 -0.55
N ASP A 27 -23.52 -10.99 -0.02
CA ASP A 27 -24.02 -11.77 1.13
C ASP A 27 -23.38 -11.43 2.48
N LYS A 28 -22.47 -10.45 2.56
CA LYS A 28 -21.82 -10.03 3.81
C LYS A 28 -22.16 -8.58 4.16
N THR A 29 -22.54 -8.36 5.41
CA THR A 29 -23.02 -7.08 5.98
C THR A 29 -21.98 -5.96 6.06
N SER A 30 -20.73 -6.18 5.65
CA SER A 30 -19.77 -5.10 5.39
C SER A 30 -18.81 -5.49 4.27
N HIS A 31 -18.75 -4.70 3.20
CA HIS A 31 -17.76 -4.87 2.13
C HIS A 31 -16.54 -3.98 2.41
N LEU A 32 -15.34 -4.53 2.20
CA LEU A 32 -14.14 -3.70 2.10
C LEU A 32 -14.32 -2.67 0.99
N SER A 33 -14.09 -1.40 1.35
CA SER A 33 -13.98 -0.31 0.40
C SER A 33 -12.65 0.41 0.66
N VAL A 34 -11.85 0.57 -0.38
CA VAL A 34 -10.55 1.27 -0.30
C VAL A 34 -10.55 2.41 -1.32
N MET A 35 -10.14 3.59 -0.88
CA MET A 35 -9.80 4.70 -1.77
C MET A 35 -8.30 4.64 -2.05
N VAL A 36 -7.93 4.72 -3.32
CA VAL A 36 -6.56 4.86 -3.79
C VAL A 36 -6.43 6.23 -4.42
N GLU A 37 -5.53 7.07 -3.94
CA GLU A 37 -5.29 8.40 -4.49
C GLU A 37 -3.81 8.58 -4.86
N VAL A 38 -3.58 9.17 -6.02
CA VAL A 38 -2.23 9.45 -6.52
C VAL A 38 -1.94 10.94 -6.38
N PHE A 39 -0.86 11.26 -5.70
CA PHE A 39 -0.38 12.61 -5.49
C PHE A 39 0.99 12.78 -6.13
N GLU A 40 1.19 13.83 -6.93
CA GLU A 40 2.54 14.25 -7.33
C GLU A 40 3.19 15.01 -6.16
N VAL A 41 4.27 14.47 -5.60
CA VAL A 41 4.97 15.06 -4.44
C VAL A 41 6.25 15.78 -4.84
N ALA A 42 6.77 15.51 -6.04
CA ALA A 42 7.85 16.20 -6.72
C ALA A 42 7.82 15.82 -8.22
N PRO A 43 8.57 16.49 -9.11
CA PRO A 43 8.57 16.16 -10.53
C PRO A 43 8.84 14.68 -10.78
N SER A 44 7.89 13.97 -11.40
CA SER A 44 7.94 12.53 -11.66
C SER A 44 8.02 11.61 -10.43
N ILE A 45 7.77 12.14 -9.22
CA ILE A 45 7.68 11.36 -7.98
C ILE A 45 6.24 11.40 -7.50
N PHE A 46 5.61 10.24 -7.49
CA PHE A 46 4.21 10.08 -7.13
C PHE A 46 4.08 9.25 -5.86
N MET A 47 3.29 9.75 -4.91
CA MET A 47 2.87 9.01 -3.73
C MET A 47 1.48 8.43 -3.99
N VAL A 48 1.31 7.15 -3.65
CA VAL A 48 0.01 6.49 -3.70
C VAL A 48 -0.47 6.25 -2.28
N GLU A 49 -1.55 6.92 -1.91
CA GLU A 49 -2.22 6.70 -0.63
C GLU A 49 -3.30 5.62 -0.78
N LEU A 50 -3.35 4.69 0.16
CA LEU A 50 -4.46 3.74 0.30
C LEU A 50 -5.19 4.06 1.60
N GLN A 51 -6.50 4.30 1.49
CA GLN A 51 -7.34 4.64 2.63
C GLN A 51 -8.50 3.64 2.75
N ARG A 52 -8.64 3.02 3.91
CA ARG A 52 -9.83 2.20 4.22
C ARG A 52 -11.04 3.12 4.42
N ALA A 53 -12.01 3.03 3.51
CA ALA A 53 -13.28 3.74 3.60
C ALA A 53 -14.37 2.93 4.33
N ALA A 54 -14.33 1.59 4.22
CA ALA A 54 -15.22 0.66 4.92
C ALA A 54 -14.56 -0.73 5.05
N GLY A 55 -15.12 -1.60 5.89
CA GLY A 55 -14.59 -2.94 6.18
C GLY A 55 -13.71 -2.99 7.42
N ASP A 56 -13.31 -4.20 7.82
CA ASP A 56 -12.49 -4.40 9.02
C ASP A 56 -10.98 -4.21 8.74
N THR A 57 -10.17 -4.17 9.80
CA THR A 57 -8.72 -3.93 9.68
C THR A 57 -7.99 -5.14 9.10
N SER A 58 -8.47 -6.34 9.38
CA SER A 58 -7.86 -7.59 8.93
C SER A 58 -7.99 -7.72 7.41
N GLU A 59 -9.19 -7.53 6.89
CA GLU A 59 -9.52 -7.57 5.47
C GLU A 59 -8.76 -6.49 4.69
N TYR A 60 -8.70 -5.26 5.25
CA TYR A 60 -7.90 -4.19 4.67
C TYR A 60 -6.40 -4.55 4.60
N ASN A 61 -5.82 -5.06 5.68
CA ASN A 61 -4.41 -5.43 5.70
C ASN A 61 -4.11 -6.57 4.71
N THR A 62 -4.99 -7.58 4.62
CA THR A 62 -4.88 -8.64 3.62
C THR A 62 -4.95 -8.09 2.20
N PHE A 63 -5.88 -7.16 1.94
CA PHE A 63 -5.98 -6.49 0.65
C PHE A 63 -4.70 -5.73 0.31
N VAL A 64 -4.22 -4.86 1.20
CA VAL A 64 -3.01 -4.05 0.97
C VAL A 64 -1.79 -4.93 0.69
N ASN A 65 -1.58 -5.98 1.48
CA ASN A 65 -0.45 -6.91 1.29
C ASN A 65 -0.52 -7.60 -0.09
N ASN A 66 -1.70 -8.09 -0.48
CA ASN A 66 -1.89 -8.75 -1.77
C ASN A 66 -1.81 -7.77 -2.95
N TYR A 67 -2.30 -6.55 -2.76
CA TYR A 67 -2.32 -5.51 -3.78
C TYR A 67 -0.91 -4.97 -4.04
N CYS A 68 -0.17 -4.64 -2.98
CA CYS A 68 1.21 -4.16 -3.08
C CYS A 68 2.17 -5.22 -3.65
N SER A 69 2.03 -6.49 -3.26
CA SER A 69 2.88 -7.56 -3.81
C SER A 69 2.71 -7.75 -5.33
N LYS A 70 1.52 -7.47 -5.87
CA LYS A 70 1.24 -7.47 -7.31
C LYS A 70 1.66 -6.18 -8.04
N LEU A 71 2.16 -5.18 -7.31
CA LEU A 71 2.63 -3.89 -7.83
C LEU A 71 4.11 -3.65 -7.54
N ASP A 72 4.85 -4.70 -7.20
CA ASP A 72 6.24 -4.63 -6.75
C ASP A 72 7.18 -3.93 -7.75
N ASP A 73 6.90 -4.05 -9.05
CA ASP A 73 7.68 -3.45 -10.14
C ASP A 73 7.56 -1.92 -10.23
N ILE A 74 6.50 -1.34 -9.66
CA ILE A 74 6.25 0.11 -9.70
C ILE A 74 6.44 0.80 -8.35
N ILE A 75 6.60 0.02 -7.26
CA ILE A 75 6.84 0.56 -5.93
C ILE A 75 8.29 1.03 -5.85
N TRP A 76 8.47 2.30 -5.46
CA TRP A 76 9.79 2.85 -5.22
C TRP A 76 10.48 2.10 -4.07
N LYS A 77 11.57 1.41 -4.37
CA LYS A 77 12.42 0.74 -3.38
C LYS A 77 13.62 1.61 -3.12
N PHE A 78 13.79 2.03 -1.86
CA PHE A 78 15.07 2.60 -1.46
C PHE A 78 16.17 1.55 -1.69
N PRO A 79 17.33 1.93 -2.25
CA PRO A 79 18.49 1.06 -2.23
C PRO A 79 18.72 0.65 -0.79
N THR A 80 18.52 -0.64 -0.49
CA THR A 80 19.00 -1.17 0.77
C THR A 80 20.52 -1.15 0.65
N GLU A 81 21.15 -0.17 1.29
CA GLU A 81 22.57 -0.23 1.56
C GLU A 81 22.82 -1.62 2.17
N LYS A 82 23.49 -2.53 1.45
CA LYS A 82 24.10 -3.71 2.05
C LYS A 82 25.32 -3.25 2.86
N GLY A 83 25.09 -2.33 3.79
CA GLY A 83 26.05 -1.77 4.71
C GLY A 83 26.11 -2.67 5.93
N LYS A 84 27.27 -3.31 6.13
CA LYS A 84 27.60 -4.04 7.35
C LYS A 84 27.24 -3.19 8.57
N SER A 85 26.41 -3.76 9.44
CA SER A 85 26.18 -3.26 10.80
C SER A 85 27.52 -3.00 11.48
N ARG A 86 27.90 -1.73 11.63
CA ARG A 86 28.93 -1.30 12.57
C ARG A 86 28.21 -0.81 13.81
N ILE A 87 27.97 -1.72 14.75
CA ILE A 87 27.64 -1.33 16.13
C ILE A 87 28.94 -0.76 16.72
N PRO A 88 29.02 0.53 17.07
CA PRO A 88 30.13 1.01 17.88
C PRO A 88 29.92 0.47 19.29
N ARG A 89 30.84 -0.37 19.78
CA ARG A 89 30.85 -0.77 21.18
C ARG A 89 31.10 0.47 22.03
N LEU A 90 30.10 0.86 22.83
CA LEU A 90 30.26 1.87 23.87
C LEU A 90 31.08 1.26 25.01
N SER A 91 32.38 1.56 25.07
CA SER A 91 33.20 1.29 26.25
C SER A 91 32.84 2.30 27.34
N LYS A 92 32.22 1.85 28.43
CA LYS A 92 32.12 2.63 29.66
C LYS A 92 33.53 2.78 30.25
N SER A 93 34.07 3.99 30.27
CA SER A 93 35.17 4.38 31.15
C SER A 93 34.54 4.87 32.46
N HIS A 94 34.89 4.21 33.57
CA HIS A 94 34.68 4.75 34.91
C HIS A 94 35.89 5.59 35.27
N SER A 95 35.65 6.84 35.69
CA SER A 95 36.56 7.63 36.53
C SER A 95 36.45 7.17 37.98
#